data_AF-A0A5E7E943-F1
#
_entry.id   AF-A0A5E7E943-F1
#
_cell.length_a   1.000
_cell.length_b   1.000
_cell.length_c   1.000
_cell.angle_alpha   90.00
_cell.angle_beta   90.00
_cell.angle_gamma   90.00
#
_symmetry.space_group_name_H-M   'P 1'
#
loop_
_entity.id
_entity.type
_entity.pdbx_description
1 polymer ?
#
loop_
_entity_poly.entity_id
_entity_poly.type
_entity_poly.pdbx_seq_one_letter_code
_entity_poly.pdbx_strand_id
1 'polypeptide(L)' 'MTAHSAIEAGHINITLAEFIEQKGRTNAAILIGCTGPALLKAVIAGRAISVELAEDGTVRATETKAFPAR' A
#
# COMPACT_ATOMS: atom_id res chain seq x y z
N MET A 1 -26.87 -17.40 3.52
CA MET A 1 -26.06 -16.59 2.58
C MET A 1 -26.47 -15.15 2.84
N THR A 2 -25.75 -14.25 3.49
CA THR A 2 -24.30 -14.00 3.48
C THR A 2 -24.02 -13.15 4.73
N ALA A 3 -23.45 -13.73 5.79
CA ALA A 3 -22.96 -12.94 6.91
C ALA A 3 -21.63 -12.33 6.48
N HIS A 4 -21.60 -11.00 6.40
CA HIS A 4 -20.44 -10.22 6.02
C HIS A 4 -19.26 -10.55 6.94
N SER A 5 -18.15 -10.85 6.26
CA SER A 5 -16.77 -10.92 6.65
C SER A 5 -16.44 -10.48 8.08
N ALA A 6 -15.75 -11.41 8.77
CA ALA A 6 -14.96 -11.20 9.96
C ALA A 6 -14.27 -9.82 9.97
N ILE A 7 -14.67 -9.00 10.94
CA ILE A 7 -14.05 -7.73 11.33
C ILE A 7 -13.13 -7.97 12.52
N GLU A 8 -12.09 -8.78 12.36
CA GLU A 8 -11.07 -8.96 13.39
C GLU A 8 -9.72 -9.17 12.71
N ALA A 9 -8.96 -8.08 12.53
CA ALA A 9 -7.51 -8.11 12.34
C ALA A 9 -6.97 -6.67 12.40
N GLY A 10 -5.89 -6.44 13.15
CA GLY A 10 -5.20 -5.17 13.31
C GLY A 10 -4.58 -4.69 12.01
N HIS A 11 -5.36 -4.00 11.18
CA HIS A 11 -4.88 -3.41 9.95
C HIS A 11 -4.12 -2.11 10.26
N ILE A 12 -2.81 -2.12 9.98
CA ILE A 12 -1.98 -0.93 10.10
C ILE A 12 -2.00 -0.20 8.76
N ASN A 13 -2.60 0.99 8.75
CA ASN A 13 -2.61 1.90 7.62
C ASN A 13 -1.42 2.86 7.74
N ILE A 14 -0.46 2.76 6.83
CA ILE A 14 0.70 3.64 6.75
C ILE A 14 0.87 4.20 5.34
N THR A 15 1.62 5.28 5.23
CA THR A 15 1.93 5.84 3.91
C THR A 15 2.94 4.96 3.18
N LEU A 16 2.98 5.07 1.84
CA LEU A 16 3.98 4.39 1.04
C LEU A 16 5.42 4.74 1.47
N ALA A 17 5.67 5.98 1.88
CA ALA A 17 6.98 6.43 2.35
C ALA A 17 7.40 5.68 3.62
N GLU A 18 6.53 5.66 4.64
CA GLU A 18 6.77 4.95 5.90
C GLU A 18 6.99 3.45 5.65
N PHE A 19 6.21 2.84 4.76
CA PHE A 19 6.36 1.42 4.42
C PHE A 19 7.71 1.12 3.77
N ILE A 20 8.19 2.02 2.91
CA ILE A 20 9.52 1.93 2.29
C ILE A 20 10.63 2.07 3.31
N GLU A 21 10.49 2.98 4.29
CA GLU A 21 11.47 3.15 5.37
C GLU A 21 11.55 1.92 6.27
N GLN A 22 10.42 1.27 6.56
CA GLN A 22 10.38 0.09 7.43
C GLN A 22 10.89 -1.20 6.74
N LYS A 23 10.48 -1.46 5.50
CA LYS A 23 10.80 -2.73 4.81
C LYS A 23 12.01 -2.61 3.88
N GLY A 24 12.39 -1.40 3.52
CA GLY A 24 13.34 -1.11 2.45
C GLY A 24 12.67 -1.12 1.07
N ARG A 25 13.19 -0.29 0.16
CA ARG A 25 12.63 -0.07 -1.20
C ARG A 25 12.37 -1.36 -1.98
N THR A 26 13.36 -2.24 -2.05
CA THR A 26 13.26 -3.47 -2.86
C THR A 26 12.21 -4.42 -2.31
N ASN A 27 12.19 -4.64 -1.00
CA ASN A 27 11.20 -5.50 -0.35
C ASN A 27 9.81 -4.90 -0.41
N ALA A 28 9.66 -3.58 -0.20
CA ALA A 28 8.38 -2.91 -0.33
C ALA A 28 7.77 -3.09 -1.72
N ALA A 29 8.59 -2.99 -2.78
CA ALA A 29 8.14 -3.23 -4.15
C ALA A 29 7.68 -4.68 -4.36
N ILE A 30 8.44 -5.66 -3.86
CA ILE A 30 8.10 -7.09 -3.94
C ILE A 30 6.78 -7.37 -3.20
N LEU A 31 6.63 -6.84 -1.98
CA LEU A 31 5.45 -7.04 -1.13
C LEU A 31 4.18 -6.42 -1.72
N ILE A 32 4.29 -5.26 -2.36
CA ILE A 32 3.17 -4.61 -3.06
C ILE A 32 2.89 -5.27 -4.42
N GLY A 33 3.84 -6.05 -4.97
CA GLY A 33 3.71 -6.67 -6.27
C GLY A 33 4.00 -5.72 -7.44
N CYS A 34 4.87 -4.72 -7.23
CA CYS A 34 5.33 -3.82 -8.29
C CYS A 34 6.85 -3.88 -8.48
N THR A 35 7.36 -3.25 -9.54
CA THR A 35 8.81 -3.13 -9.74
C THR A 35 9.38 -1.99 -8.90
N GLY A 36 10.62 -2.13 -8.41
CA GLY A 36 11.35 -1.06 -7.71
C GLY A 36 11.31 0.32 -8.42
N PRO A 37 11.52 0.42 -9.75
CA PRO A 37 11.38 1.68 -10.46
C PRO A 37 9.94 2.23 -10.51
N ALA A 38 8.90 1.38 -10.54
CA ALA A 38 7.52 1.84 -10.46
C ALA A 38 7.20 2.44 -9.08
N LEU A 39 7.68 1.80 -8.01
CA LEU A 39 7.59 2.31 -6.64
C LEU A 39 8.27 3.68 -6.52
N LEU A 40 9.49 3.81 -7.04
CA LEU A 40 10.24 5.07 -7.02
C LEU A 40 9.50 6.18 -7.79
N LYS A 41 8.96 5.87 -8.98
CA LYS A 41 8.16 6.81 -9.76
C LYS A 41 6.94 7.31 -8.97
N ALA A 42 6.29 6.43 -8.22
CA ALA A 42 5.12 6.80 -7.43
C ALA A 42 5.49 7.75 -6.28
N VAL A 43 6.62 7.50 -5.61
CA VAL A 43 7.16 8.39 -4.55
C VAL A 43 7.57 9.75 -5.13
N ILE A 44 8.33 9.78 -6.23
CA ILE A 44 8.78 11.03 -6.88
C ILE A 44 7.60 11.86 -7.36
N ALA A 45 6.56 11.21 -7.89
CA ALA A 45 5.35 11.88 -8.36
C ALA A 45 4.45 12.39 -7.21
N GLY A 46 4.82 12.14 -5.94
CA GLY A 46 4.04 12.61 -4.78
C GLY A 46 2.64 12.02 -4.73
N ARG A 47 2.46 10.78 -5.21
CA ARG A 47 1.14 10.15 -5.25
C ARG A 47 0.67 9.82 -3.84
N ALA A 48 -0.58 10.14 -3.54
CA ALA A 48 -1.20 9.79 -2.26
C ALA A 48 -1.52 8.29 -2.25
N ILE A 49 -0.53 7.49 -1.82
CA ILE A 49 -0.64 6.03 -1.74
C ILE A 49 -0.59 5.62 -0.28
N SER A 50 -1.62 4.87 0.11
CA SER A 50 -1.74 4.24 1.43
C SER A 50 -1.50 2.74 1.29
N VAL A 51 -0.82 2.17 2.28
CA VAL A 51 -0.52 0.74 2.37
C VAL A 51 -1.17 0.19 3.63
N GLU A 52 -2.01 -0.80 3.44
CA GLU A 52 -2.66 -1.60 4.48
C GLU A 52 -1.85 -2.88 4.67
N LEU A 53 -1.33 -3.07 5.88
CA LEU A 53 -0.77 -4.34 6.31
C LEU A 53 -1.78 -5.08 7.18
N ALA A 54 -2.20 -6.26 6.72
CA ALA A 54 -2.90 -7.22 7.54
C ALA A 54 -1.90 -8.03 8.39
N GLU A 55 -2.33 -8.51 9.55
CA GLU A 55 -1.51 -9.31 10.45
C GLU A 55 -1.08 -10.66 9.85
N ASP A 56 -1.86 -11.19 8.90
CA ASP A 56 -1.52 -12.38 8.09
C ASP A 56 -0.36 -12.14 7.10
N GLY A 57 0.18 -10.92 7.05
CA GLY A 57 1.24 -10.54 6.11
C GLY A 57 0.73 -10.14 4.72
N THR A 58 -0.60 -10.07 4.54
CA THR A 58 -1.19 -9.52 3.31
C THR A 58 -0.95 -8.02 3.25
N VAL A 59 -0.38 -7.56 2.14
CA VAL A 59 -0.12 -6.14 1.87
C VAL A 59 -1.06 -5.67 0.77
N ARG A 60 -1.77 -4.57 1.02
CA ARG A 60 -2.68 -3.96 0.06
C ARG A 60 -2.33 -2.49 -0.12
N ALA A 61 -2.10 -2.05 -1.34
CA ALA A 61 -1.79 -0.65 -1.64
C ALA A 61 -2.95 -0.01 -2.41
N THR A 62 -3.36 1.19 -2.00
CA THR A 62 -4.42 1.97 -2.63
C THR A 62 -3.94 3.38 -2.95
N GLU A 63 -4.26 3.87 -4.16
CA GLU A 63 -3.95 5.24 -4.60
C GLU A 63 -5.22 6.08 -4.54
N THR A 64 -5.14 7.23 -3.86
CA THR A 64 -6.21 8.23 -3.86
C THR A 64 -5.85 9.36 -4.82
N LYS A 65 -6.68 9.58 -5.84
CA LYS A 65 -6.53 10.68 -6.80
C LYS A 65 -7.84 11.45 -6.90
N ALA A 66 -7.77 12.78 -6.86
CA ALA A 66 -8.95 13.62 -7.06
C ALA A 66 -9.52 13.41 -8.46
N PHE A 67 -10.85 13.28 -8.55
CA PHE A 67 -11.58 13.20 -9.80
C PHE A 67 -12.06 14.60 -10.21
N PRO A 68 -11.92 15.04 -11.48
CA PRO A 68 -11.33 14.32 -12.61
C PRO A 68 -9.80 14.26 -12.56
N ALA A 69 -9.30 13.05 -12.77
CA ALA A 69 -7.88 12.80 -12.97
C ALA A 69 -7.52 13.28 -14.38
N ARG A 70 -7.12 14.56 -14.50
CA ARG A 70 -6.63 15.13 -15.75
C ARG A 70 -5.49 14.30 -16.35
#